data_AF-A0AA89AY68-F1
#
_entry.id   AF-A0AA89AY68-F1
#
_cell.length_a   1.000
_cell.length_b   1.000
_cell.length_c   1.000
_cell.angle_alpha   90.00
_cell.angle_beta   90.00
_cell.angle_gamma   90.00
#
_symmetry.space_group_name_H-M   'P 1'
#
loop_
_entity.id
_entity.type
_entity.pdbx_description
1 polymer ?
#
loop_
_entity_poly.entity_id
_entity_poly.type
_entity_poly.pdbx_seq_one_letter_code
_entity_poly.pdbx_strand_id
1 'polypeptide(L)'
;MLPFLSRSSRKSRIRFPLQPNPTPFTNSTTSPSHHRQIIPLPTSYPPANRLFSSGYFRSPHHKANGFLRILSFVGSLRNLSSEPDRESINYDLVIVGAGPAGLSAAIRFKQLCREKGVDLSVCVVDKGAEVGAHILSGNVFEPRALDELLPNWKEDEAPIDVPVSSDKFLLLTKNHAFSLPSPFDNKGNYVISLSQLVRWLGSKAEELGVEIFPGFAASEKIMRKYKLREKGQGQHQTYALGIKEVWEIDADKHKPGSVLHTLGWPLDHKTYGGSFLYHMKDRQVAVGLVVALNYHNTFMNPYEEFQKLKHHPALKRLLEGGTVLQYGARTLNEGGFQSIPFPVFPGGAVIGCSAGFLNVPKIKGSHTAMKSGMLAAESAFGVLHDNLNMDTYWDSLRNSWIWKELYSARNYRPAFEYGLFPGLALSALEHYLLKGRPPLTLKHGKPDYEATKEARLCSAIEYPKPDGVLSFDVPTSLYRSNTNHDHEQPAHLCLRDPTIPELENLPKYAGPESRYCPARVYEYVPDEKGQLKLQINAQNCLHCKVV
;
A
#
# COMPACT_ATOMS: atom_id res chain seq x y z
N MET A 1 -11.73 -31.41 46.19
CA MET A 1 -10.72 -32.41 45.79
C MET A 1 -10.80 -32.56 44.27
N LEU A 2 -9.84 -31.96 43.55
CA LEU A 2 -9.37 -32.16 42.16
C LEU A 2 -10.38 -32.22 40.97
N PRO A 3 -9.98 -31.81 39.74
CA PRO A 3 -9.02 -30.76 39.40
C PRO A 3 -9.41 -29.84 38.21
N PHE A 4 -8.74 -28.69 38.22
CA PHE A 4 -8.30 -27.84 37.12
C PHE A 4 -8.38 -28.45 35.69
N LEU A 5 -9.11 -27.76 34.81
CA LEU A 5 -8.84 -27.77 33.37
C LEU A 5 -8.13 -26.46 33.01
N SER A 6 -6.82 -26.59 32.80
CA SER A 6 -5.96 -25.63 32.13
C SER A 6 -6.60 -25.17 30.81
N ARG A 7 -6.97 -23.89 30.72
CA ARG A 7 -7.27 -23.24 29.43
C ARG A 7 -5.94 -22.74 28.87
N SER A 8 -5.46 -23.37 27.80
CA SER A 8 -4.27 -22.90 27.08
C SER A 8 -4.51 -21.47 26.58
N SER A 9 -3.65 -20.52 26.97
CA SER A 9 -3.49 -19.28 26.22
C SER A 9 -3.12 -19.68 24.79
N ARG A 10 -3.99 -19.35 23.82
CA ARG A 10 -3.69 -19.64 22.41
C ARG A 10 -2.61 -18.67 21.97
N LYS A 11 -1.34 -19.10 22.05
CA LYS A 11 -0.23 -18.37 21.42
C LYS A 11 -0.45 -18.30 19.91
N SER A 12 -0.10 -17.16 19.33
CA SER A 12 -0.15 -16.94 17.90
C SER A 12 1.02 -17.67 17.24
N ARG A 13 0.72 -18.49 16.23
CA ARG A 13 1.70 -19.36 15.56
C ARG A 13 2.05 -18.80 14.18
N ILE A 14 3.31 -18.42 13.96
CA ILE A 14 3.82 -18.02 12.64
C ILE A 14 4.49 -19.23 12.00
N ARG A 15 4.26 -19.46 10.70
CA ARG A 15 4.92 -20.48 9.88
C ARG A 15 5.83 -19.79 8.86
N PHE A 16 7.11 -20.13 8.82
CA PHE A 16 8.06 -19.57 7.86
C PHE A 16 8.00 -20.27 6.49
N PRO A 17 8.34 -19.59 5.39
CA PRO A 17 8.63 -20.25 4.11
C PRO A 17 9.96 -21.03 4.20
N LEU A 18 10.10 -22.10 3.41
CA LEU A 18 11.35 -22.87 3.31
C LEU A 18 12.46 -21.95 2.77
N GLN A 19 13.51 -21.71 3.56
CA GLN A 19 14.76 -21.16 3.03
C GLN A 19 15.54 -22.30 2.37
N PRO A 20 16.08 -22.12 1.15
CA PRO A 20 17.09 -23.02 0.63
C PRO A 20 18.35 -22.89 1.50
N ASN A 21 18.94 -24.02 1.87
CA ASN A 21 20.17 -24.07 2.68
C ASN A 21 21.25 -23.16 2.07
N PRO A 22 21.94 -22.32 2.88
CA PRO A 22 23.09 -21.59 2.40
C PRO A 22 24.20 -22.58 2.03
N THR A 23 24.65 -22.55 0.78
CA THR A 23 25.90 -23.18 0.36
C THR A 23 27.06 -22.54 1.12
N PRO A 24 27.99 -23.32 1.70
CA PRO A 24 29.09 -22.76 2.45
C PRO A 24 30.05 -22.01 1.50
N PHE A 25 30.18 -20.70 1.71
CA PHE A 25 31.22 -19.88 1.10
C PHE A 25 32.59 -20.38 1.57
N THR A 26 33.39 -20.89 0.64
CA THR A 26 34.81 -21.15 0.86
C THR A 26 35.59 -19.89 0.52
N ASN A 27 36.29 -19.34 1.52
CA ASN A 27 37.23 -18.24 1.34
C ASN A 27 38.42 -18.71 0.50
N SER A 28 38.63 -18.09 -0.66
CA SER A 28 39.95 -18.07 -1.30
C SER A 28 40.34 -16.63 -1.63
N THR A 29 41.38 -16.17 -0.95
CA THR A 29 42.06 -14.91 -1.14
C THR A 29 42.97 -14.99 -2.36
N THR A 30 42.71 -14.17 -3.39
CA THR A 30 43.75 -13.59 -4.28
C THR A 30 43.16 -12.49 -5.17
N SER A 31 43.69 -11.27 -5.08
CA SER A 31 43.77 -10.26 -6.16
C SER A 31 45.16 -10.48 -6.84
N PRO A 32 45.48 -10.02 -8.09
CA PRO A 32 44.93 -8.85 -8.78
C PRO A 32 44.87 -8.86 -10.34
N SER A 33 44.33 -7.76 -10.87
CA SER A 33 44.72 -7.03 -12.11
C SER A 33 44.07 -7.34 -13.48
N HIS A 34 43.75 -6.22 -14.14
CA HIS A 34 43.34 -5.93 -15.52
C HIS A 34 43.50 -7.00 -16.62
N HIS A 35 42.42 -7.28 -17.36
CA HIS A 35 42.31 -7.03 -18.81
C HIS A 35 40.89 -7.32 -19.33
N ARG A 36 40.35 -6.40 -20.14
CA ARG A 36 39.13 -6.60 -20.96
C ARG A 36 39.41 -7.64 -22.05
N GLN A 37 38.59 -8.69 -22.14
CA GLN A 37 38.38 -9.44 -23.39
C GLN A 37 36.91 -9.91 -23.50
N ILE A 38 36.36 -9.67 -24.69
CA ILE A 38 35.05 -10.08 -25.17
C ILE A 38 35.19 -11.52 -25.68
N ILE A 39 34.29 -12.44 -25.28
CA ILE A 39 34.20 -13.80 -25.84
C ILE A 39 32.72 -14.15 -26.10
N PRO A 40 32.37 -14.74 -27.27
CA PRO A 40 31.00 -14.87 -27.77
C PRO A 40 30.26 -16.16 -27.32
N LEU A 41 28.94 -16.13 -27.45
CA LEU A 41 27.99 -17.24 -27.25
C LEU A 41 28.25 -18.44 -28.17
N PRO A 42 28.05 -19.70 -27.71
CA PRO A 42 27.93 -20.85 -28.60
C PRO A 42 26.46 -21.19 -28.95
N THR A 43 26.28 -21.55 -30.21
CA THR A 43 25.06 -22.02 -30.88
C THR A 43 24.83 -23.53 -30.74
N SER A 44 23.54 -23.91 -30.81
CA SER A 44 22.93 -25.12 -31.41
C SER A 44 23.20 -26.53 -30.86
N TYR A 45 22.11 -27.26 -30.54
CA TYR A 45 21.92 -28.69 -30.84
C TYR A 45 20.45 -29.02 -31.20
N PRO A 46 20.17 -30.07 -32.02
CA PRO A 46 18.95 -30.27 -32.83
C PRO A 46 17.93 -31.31 -32.23
N PRO A 47 16.78 -31.60 -32.91
CA PRO A 47 15.58 -32.17 -32.28
C PRO A 47 15.39 -33.68 -32.48
N ALA A 48 14.54 -34.30 -31.66
CA ALA A 48 14.03 -35.66 -31.86
C ALA A 48 12.49 -35.71 -31.83
N ASN A 49 11.92 -35.91 -33.02
CA ASN A 49 10.64 -36.58 -33.33
C ASN A 49 10.65 -38.03 -32.77
N ARG A 50 9.60 -38.80 -32.53
CA ARG A 50 8.14 -38.86 -32.81
C ARG A 50 7.66 -40.13 -32.05
N LEU A 51 6.39 -40.22 -31.66
CA LEU A 51 5.43 -41.22 -32.18
C LEU A 51 4.16 -41.31 -31.32
N PHE A 52 3.03 -41.20 -32.01
CA PHE A 52 1.67 -41.46 -31.57
C PHE A 52 1.42 -42.96 -31.32
N SER A 53 0.48 -43.27 -30.43
CA SER A 53 -0.53 -44.30 -30.71
C SER A 53 -1.81 -44.05 -29.91
N SER A 54 -2.91 -44.17 -30.62
CA SER A 54 -4.31 -44.04 -30.24
C SER A 54 -4.85 -45.26 -29.51
N GLY A 55 -5.90 -45.07 -28.69
CA GLY A 55 -6.74 -46.17 -28.22
C GLY A 55 -8.03 -45.68 -27.56
N TYR A 56 -9.09 -45.56 -28.35
CA TYR A 56 -10.48 -45.43 -27.90
C TYR A 56 -10.93 -46.71 -27.17
N PHE A 57 -11.80 -46.62 -26.13
CA PHE A 57 -13.20 -47.10 -26.15
C PHE A 57 -13.88 -47.15 -24.75
N ARG A 58 -15.05 -46.49 -24.69
CA ARG A 58 -16.35 -46.84 -24.04
C ARG A 58 -16.45 -47.40 -22.60
N SER A 59 -17.20 -46.63 -21.79
CA SER A 59 -18.20 -47.04 -20.76
C SER A 59 -19.41 -47.77 -21.44
N PRO A 60 -20.36 -48.52 -20.79
CA PRO A 60 -20.91 -48.22 -19.45
C PRO A 60 -21.64 -49.33 -18.61
N HIS A 61 -22.07 -48.91 -17.41
CA HIS A 61 -23.33 -49.20 -16.67
C HIS A 61 -23.64 -50.56 -15.96
N HIS A 62 -23.83 -50.40 -14.62
CA HIS A 62 -25.00 -50.76 -13.77
C HIS A 62 -25.21 -52.14 -13.09
N LYS A 63 -25.79 -52.00 -11.86
CA LYS A 63 -26.49 -52.94 -10.92
C LYS A 63 -25.60 -53.78 -9.99
N ALA A 64 -25.94 -54.10 -8.74
CA ALA A 64 -26.91 -53.66 -7.72
C ALA A 64 -26.62 -54.48 -6.43
N ASN A 65 -27.03 -53.97 -5.26
CA ASN A 65 -27.39 -54.65 -3.99
C ASN A 65 -26.34 -55.40 -3.13
N GLY A 66 -26.37 -55.11 -1.82
CA GLY A 66 -25.97 -56.08 -0.78
C GLY A 66 -25.32 -55.49 0.49
N PHE A 67 -26.12 -55.06 1.46
CA PHE A 67 -25.82 -55.11 2.91
C PHE A 67 -25.48 -56.58 3.29
N LEU A 68 -24.64 -57.02 4.24
CA LEU A 68 -23.91 -56.46 5.37
C LEU A 68 -22.91 -57.56 5.82
N ARG A 69 -21.66 -57.27 6.17
CA ARG A 69 -20.91 -58.05 7.18
C ARG A 69 -19.71 -57.28 7.73
N ILE A 70 -19.75 -57.10 9.04
CA ILE A 70 -18.74 -56.52 9.91
C ILE A 70 -17.50 -57.42 9.92
N LEU A 71 -16.31 -56.83 9.74
CA LEU A 71 -15.06 -57.34 10.30
C LEU A 71 -14.12 -56.16 10.57
N SER A 72 -13.81 -56.00 11.84
CA SER A 72 -12.80 -55.12 12.40
C SER A 72 -11.43 -55.36 11.77
N PHE A 73 -10.81 -54.32 11.22
CA PHE A 73 -9.37 -54.28 11.08
C PHE A 73 -8.86 -52.92 11.53
N VAL A 74 -8.16 -52.95 12.67
CA VAL A 74 -7.32 -51.86 13.18
C VAL A 74 -6.19 -51.69 12.17
N GLY A 75 -6.37 -50.75 11.25
CA GLY A 75 -5.37 -50.37 10.26
C GLY A 75 -5.10 -48.88 10.39
N SER A 76 -3.91 -48.56 10.90
CA SER A 76 -3.33 -47.21 10.92
C SER A 76 -3.42 -46.59 9.51
N LEU A 77 -4.40 -45.72 9.31
CA LEU A 77 -4.34 -44.73 8.23
C LEU A 77 -3.31 -43.70 8.66
N ARG A 78 -2.05 -43.98 8.34
CA ARG A 78 -1.03 -42.96 8.17
C ARG A 78 -1.61 -41.94 7.19
N ASN A 79 -1.98 -40.78 7.70
CA ASN A 79 -2.19 -39.60 6.88
C ASN A 79 -0.91 -39.36 6.10
N LEU A 80 -0.90 -39.72 4.80
CA LEU A 80 0.01 -39.11 3.84
C LEU A 80 -0.47 -37.66 3.63
N SER A 81 -0.27 -36.81 4.64
CA SER A 81 -0.15 -35.38 4.42
C SER A 81 1.33 -35.11 4.23
N SER A 82 1.78 -35.12 2.98
CA SER A 82 3.14 -34.68 2.62
C SER A 82 3.27 -33.15 2.64
N GLU A 83 2.78 -32.49 3.70
CA GLU A 83 3.33 -31.18 4.05
C GLU A 83 4.46 -31.45 5.03
N PRO A 84 5.72 -31.04 4.75
CA PRO A 84 6.76 -31.07 5.76
C PRO A 84 6.28 -30.27 6.97
N ASP A 85 6.48 -30.82 8.17
CA ASP A 85 6.12 -30.21 9.44
C ASP A 85 6.81 -28.84 9.51
N ARG A 86 6.08 -27.76 9.23
CA ARG A 86 6.68 -26.43 9.12
C ARG A 86 7.09 -25.98 10.52
N GLU A 87 8.35 -25.61 10.66
CA GLU A 87 8.83 -24.96 11.88
C GLU A 87 7.98 -23.74 12.21
N SER A 88 7.69 -23.59 13.50
CA SER A 88 6.78 -22.57 13.97
C SER A 88 7.25 -21.98 15.28
N ILE A 89 7.22 -20.66 15.37
CA ILE A 89 7.53 -19.91 16.58
C ILE A 89 6.21 -19.38 17.15
N ASN A 90 6.09 -19.43 18.48
CA ASN A 90 4.90 -19.00 19.20
C ASN A 90 5.15 -17.63 19.83
N TYR A 91 4.27 -16.68 19.51
CA TYR A 91 4.28 -15.33 20.07
C TYR A 91 2.96 -15.02 20.78
N ASP A 92 2.99 -14.12 21.75
CA ASP A 92 1.78 -13.64 22.41
C ASP A 92 1.05 -12.62 21.52
N LEU A 93 1.80 -11.73 20.85
CA LEU A 93 1.28 -10.79 19.86
C LEU A 93 2.03 -10.89 18.53
N VAL A 94 1.29 -10.97 17.43
CA VAL A 94 1.82 -10.89 16.06
C VAL A 94 1.21 -9.70 15.34
N ILE A 95 2.08 -8.86 14.78
CA ILE A 95 1.72 -7.66 14.03
C ILE A 95 2.15 -7.88 12.58
N VAL A 96 1.24 -7.64 11.64
CA VAL A 96 1.51 -7.80 10.20
C VAL A 96 1.62 -6.42 9.55
N GLY A 97 2.86 -6.03 9.24
CA GLY A 97 3.27 -4.77 8.60
C GLY A 97 4.07 -3.86 9.54
N ALA A 98 5.34 -3.64 9.23
CA ALA A 98 6.23 -2.69 9.91
C ALA A 98 6.07 -1.27 9.35
N GLY A 99 4.83 -0.83 9.17
CA GLY A 99 4.52 0.58 8.90
C GLY A 99 4.31 1.38 10.19
N PRO A 100 3.96 2.68 10.12
CA PRO A 100 3.76 3.51 11.29
C PRO A 100 2.77 2.92 12.30
N ALA A 101 1.63 2.36 11.84
CA ALA A 101 0.66 1.73 12.74
C ALA A 101 1.22 0.49 13.46
N GLY A 102 1.88 -0.41 12.73
CA GLY A 102 2.35 -1.68 13.29
C GLY A 102 3.49 -1.47 14.27
N LEU A 103 4.45 -0.61 13.93
CA LEU A 103 5.56 -0.28 14.84
C LEU A 103 5.07 0.51 16.06
N SER A 104 4.11 1.43 15.90
CA SER A 104 3.50 2.09 17.06
C SER A 104 2.75 1.12 17.97
N ALA A 105 2.07 0.12 17.41
CA ALA A 105 1.44 -0.94 18.20
C ALA A 105 2.49 -1.77 18.96
N ALA A 106 3.58 -2.17 18.29
CA ALA A 106 4.64 -2.97 18.89
C ALA A 106 5.33 -2.23 20.04
N ILE A 107 5.72 -0.97 19.81
CA ILE A 107 6.34 -0.08 20.81
C ILE A 107 5.41 0.10 22.00
N ARG A 108 4.15 0.51 21.76
CA ARG A 108 3.19 0.76 22.84
C ARG A 108 2.92 -0.50 23.67
N PHE A 109 2.81 -1.65 23.02
CA PHE A 109 2.59 -2.92 23.71
C PHE A 109 3.78 -3.27 24.63
N LYS A 110 5.02 -3.14 24.15
CA LYS A 110 6.21 -3.41 25.00
C LYS A 110 6.41 -2.36 26.09
N GLN A 111 6.02 -1.10 25.88
CA GLN A 111 5.96 -0.08 26.95
C GLN A 111 5.03 -0.54 28.07
N LEU A 112 3.79 -0.97 27.75
CA LEU A 112 2.83 -1.51 28.74
C LEU A 112 3.38 -2.75 29.46
N CYS A 113 4.07 -3.64 28.74
CA CYS A 113 4.75 -4.79 29.33
C CYS A 113 5.77 -4.37 30.39
N ARG A 114 6.63 -3.38 30.08
CA ARG A 114 7.62 -2.83 31.01
C ARG A 114 6.95 -2.14 32.21
N GLU A 115 5.92 -1.33 31.97
CA GLU A 115 5.16 -0.63 33.01
C GLU A 115 4.51 -1.60 34.02
N LYS A 116 4.08 -2.78 33.55
CA LYS A 116 3.42 -3.80 34.38
C LYS A 116 4.34 -4.93 34.84
N GLY A 117 5.61 -4.92 34.44
CA GLY A 117 6.58 -5.95 34.81
C GLY A 117 6.24 -7.34 34.25
N VAL A 118 5.66 -7.40 33.05
CA VAL A 118 5.31 -8.66 32.37
C VAL A 118 6.15 -8.87 31.12
N ASP A 119 6.48 -10.13 30.85
CA ASP A 119 7.27 -10.50 29.68
C ASP A 119 6.39 -11.23 28.65
N LEU A 120 5.84 -10.45 27.73
CA LEU A 120 5.07 -10.95 26.59
C LEU A 120 5.87 -10.74 25.30
N SER A 121 5.87 -11.78 24.48
CA SER A 121 6.59 -11.88 23.22
C SER A 121 5.83 -11.19 22.08
N VAL A 122 6.52 -10.36 21.29
CA VAL A 122 5.92 -9.58 20.19
C VAL A 122 6.74 -9.79 18.93
N CYS A 123 6.04 -10.17 17.85
CA CYS A 123 6.62 -10.28 16.53
C CYS A 123 5.97 -9.31 15.55
N VAL A 124 6.79 -8.62 14.75
CA VAL A 124 6.35 -7.83 13.59
C VAL A 124 6.82 -8.53 12.32
N VAL A 125 5.92 -8.73 11.37
CA VAL A 125 6.23 -9.32 10.06
C VAL A 125 5.98 -8.29 8.96
N ASP A 126 6.99 -7.95 8.16
CA ASP A 126 6.85 -7.00 7.03
C ASP A 126 7.18 -7.63 5.69
N LYS A 127 6.57 -7.16 4.60
CA LYS A 127 6.87 -7.69 3.26
C LYS A 127 8.21 -7.20 2.71
N GLY A 128 8.69 -6.05 3.15
CA GLY A 128 9.98 -5.51 2.74
C GLY A 128 11.12 -6.45 3.14
N ALA A 129 12.17 -6.47 2.32
CA ALA A 129 13.44 -7.08 2.71
C ALA A 129 14.02 -6.42 3.97
N GLU A 130 13.74 -5.13 4.14
CA GLU A 130 14.09 -4.31 5.29
C GLU A 130 12.92 -3.42 5.68
N VAL A 131 12.88 -3.03 6.96
CA VAL A 131 11.92 -2.04 7.46
C VAL A 131 12.06 -0.74 6.67
N GLY A 132 10.92 -0.20 6.23
CA GLY A 132 10.87 1.04 5.45
C GLY A 132 11.03 0.88 3.93
N ALA A 133 11.47 -0.29 3.42
CA ALA A 133 11.73 -0.47 1.99
C ALA A 133 10.48 -0.30 1.09
N HIS A 134 9.31 -0.69 1.60
CA HIS A 134 8.03 -0.55 0.89
C HIS A 134 7.18 0.65 1.35
N ILE A 135 7.77 1.59 2.10
CA ILE A 135 7.07 2.78 2.59
C ILE A 135 7.18 3.90 1.56
N LEU A 136 6.02 4.37 1.10
CA LEU A 136 5.94 5.50 0.18
C LEU A 136 4.92 6.54 0.68
N SER A 137 5.37 7.78 0.80
CA SER A 137 4.55 8.94 1.16
C SER A 137 5.27 10.23 0.76
N GLY A 138 4.52 11.25 0.33
CA GLY A 138 5.06 12.62 0.25
C GLY A 138 5.33 13.21 1.64
N ASN A 139 4.49 12.88 2.60
CA ASN A 139 4.56 13.15 4.05
C ASN A 139 4.85 14.59 4.50
N VAL A 140 3.77 15.33 4.77
CA VAL A 140 3.75 16.39 5.78
C VAL A 140 3.29 15.76 7.11
N PHE A 141 4.23 15.51 8.00
CA PHE A 141 4.07 14.74 9.23
C PHE A 141 3.45 15.58 10.34
N GLU A 142 2.34 15.09 10.91
CA GLU A 142 1.71 15.64 12.12
C GLU A 142 2.22 14.88 13.35
N PRO A 143 2.98 15.52 14.26
CA PRO A 143 3.74 14.82 15.30
C PRO A 143 2.88 14.33 16.47
N ARG A 144 1.62 14.76 16.61
CA ARG A 144 0.77 14.48 17.79
C ARG A 144 0.82 13.02 18.27
N ALA A 145 0.68 12.05 17.36
CA ALA A 145 0.70 10.64 17.75
C ALA A 145 2.09 10.14 18.16
N LEU A 146 3.16 10.72 17.60
CA LEU A 146 4.53 10.46 18.01
C LEU A 146 4.84 11.11 19.37
N ASP A 147 4.35 12.34 19.60
CA ASP A 147 4.45 13.02 20.90
C ASP A 147 3.83 12.18 22.02
N GLU A 148 2.70 11.50 21.74
CA GLU A 148 2.07 10.58 22.69
C GLU A 148 2.85 9.27 22.90
N LEU A 149 3.52 8.75 21.85
CA LEU A 149 4.17 7.42 21.88
C LEU A 149 5.61 7.48 22.41
N LEU A 150 6.38 8.46 21.97
CA LEU A 150 7.80 8.66 22.24
C LEU A 150 8.02 10.17 22.50
N PRO A 151 7.65 10.71 23.67
CA PRO A 151 7.64 12.15 23.92
C PRO A 151 9.02 12.83 23.77
N ASN A 152 10.11 12.07 23.91
CA ASN A 152 11.49 12.55 23.79
C ASN A 152 12.10 12.29 22.40
N TRP A 153 11.27 12.13 21.36
CA TRP A 153 11.74 11.80 20.01
C TRP A 153 12.72 12.83 19.42
N LYS A 154 12.69 14.08 19.91
CA LYS A 154 13.60 15.14 19.48
C LYS A 154 15.02 14.93 19.99
N GLU A 155 15.15 14.43 21.20
CA GLU A 155 16.42 14.07 21.83
C GLU A 155 16.94 12.73 21.29
N ASP A 156 16.03 11.82 20.90
CA ASP A 156 16.34 10.48 20.39
C ASP A 156 16.72 10.45 18.88
N GLU A 157 17.21 11.58 18.34
CA GLU A 157 17.68 11.72 16.96
C GLU A 157 16.69 11.22 15.89
N ALA A 158 15.38 11.39 16.12
CA ALA A 158 14.39 11.02 15.10
C ALA A 158 14.64 11.81 13.80
N PRO A 159 14.47 11.19 12.61
CA PRO A 159 14.75 11.82 11.32
C PRO A 159 13.63 12.80 10.90
N ILE A 160 13.36 13.79 11.75
CA ILE A 160 12.30 14.79 11.65
C ILE A 160 12.95 16.16 11.91
N ASP A 161 13.52 16.75 10.86
CA ASP A 161 14.40 17.91 10.95
C ASP A 161 13.91 19.15 10.18
N VAL A 162 12.96 19.00 9.25
CA VAL A 162 12.47 20.11 8.41
C VAL A 162 11.06 20.54 8.82
N PRO A 163 10.90 21.55 9.69
CA PRO A 163 9.59 22.10 10.00
C PRO A 163 8.96 22.74 8.76
N VAL A 164 7.64 22.65 8.63
CA VAL A 164 6.92 23.33 7.54
C VAL A 164 7.05 24.84 7.73
N SER A 165 7.53 25.52 6.69
CA SER A 165 7.81 26.96 6.69
C SER A 165 6.75 27.77 5.93
N SER A 166 6.06 27.16 4.96
CA SER A 166 4.96 27.81 4.25
C SER A 166 4.04 26.79 3.57
N ASP A 167 2.76 27.14 3.48
CA ASP A 167 1.75 26.37 2.74
C ASP A 167 1.22 27.18 1.55
N LYS A 168 1.24 26.55 0.37
CA LYS A 168 0.64 27.09 -0.85
C LYS A 168 -0.36 26.13 -1.43
N PHE A 169 -1.49 26.67 -1.87
CA PHE A 169 -2.53 25.91 -2.54
C PHE A 169 -2.91 26.59 -3.84
N LEU A 170 -2.71 25.89 -4.96
CA LEU A 170 -2.89 26.47 -6.30
C LEU A 170 -3.94 25.70 -7.11
N LEU A 171 -4.75 26.43 -7.87
CA LEU A 171 -5.54 25.89 -8.98
C LEU A 171 -4.76 26.07 -10.28
N LEU A 172 -4.42 24.96 -10.94
CA LEU A 172 -3.69 24.97 -12.20
C LEU A 172 -4.64 24.93 -13.39
N THR A 173 -4.35 25.78 -14.36
CA THR A 173 -4.74 25.61 -15.75
C THR A 173 -3.53 25.12 -16.54
N LYS A 174 -3.64 24.91 -17.85
CA LYS A 174 -2.51 24.46 -18.67
C LYS A 174 -1.28 25.38 -18.57
N ASN A 175 -1.50 26.69 -18.47
CA ASN A 175 -0.43 27.71 -18.57
C ASN A 175 -0.30 28.61 -17.34
N HIS A 176 -1.29 28.61 -16.44
CA HIS A 176 -1.36 29.54 -15.31
C HIS A 176 -1.66 28.80 -14.01
N ALA A 177 -1.12 29.32 -12.91
CA ALA A 177 -1.45 28.89 -11.56
C ALA A 177 -2.13 30.04 -10.80
N PHE A 178 -3.28 29.77 -10.21
CA PHE A 178 -4.05 30.72 -9.41
C PHE A 178 -3.95 30.34 -7.95
N SER A 179 -3.57 31.28 -7.08
CA SER A 179 -3.51 31.03 -5.65
C SER A 179 -4.92 30.93 -5.08
N LEU A 180 -5.16 29.88 -4.31
CA LEU A 180 -6.37 29.71 -3.51
C LEU A 180 -6.02 29.83 -2.02
N PRO A 181 -6.98 30.21 -1.16
CA PRO A 181 -6.83 30.07 0.28
C PRO A 181 -6.49 28.61 0.65
N SER A 182 -5.40 28.41 1.39
CA SER A 182 -4.98 27.08 1.81
C SER A 182 -6.00 26.50 2.81
N PRO A 183 -6.58 25.31 2.54
CA PRO A 183 -7.40 24.60 3.53
C PRO A 183 -6.54 23.86 4.58
N PHE A 184 -5.21 23.88 4.41
CA PHE A 184 -4.26 23.20 5.28
C PHE A 184 -3.73 24.16 6.35
N ASP A 185 -3.69 23.66 7.59
CA ASP A 185 -2.89 24.23 8.68
C ASP A 185 -1.75 23.27 8.98
N ASN A 186 -0.55 23.59 8.49
CA ASN A 186 0.64 22.80 8.73
C ASN A 186 1.58 23.38 9.78
N LYS A 187 1.11 24.33 10.60
CA LYS A 187 1.89 24.83 11.72
C LYS A 187 2.23 23.70 12.69
N GLY A 188 3.52 23.56 13.03
CA GLY A 188 4.02 22.51 13.93
C GLY A 188 4.22 21.15 13.26
N ASN A 189 3.97 21.02 11.95
CA ASN A 189 4.24 19.81 11.18
C ASN A 189 5.61 19.86 10.51
N TYR A 190 6.05 18.72 9.98
CA TYR A 190 7.37 18.55 9.38
C TYR A 190 7.28 17.92 8.00
N VAL A 191 8.17 18.30 7.09
CA VAL A 191 8.37 17.58 5.82
C VAL A 191 9.40 16.48 6.09
N ILE A 192 9.03 15.21 5.92
CA ILE A 192 9.91 14.09 6.28
C ILE A 192 9.99 13.01 5.21
N SER A 193 11.02 12.16 5.32
CA SER A 193 10.99 10.84 4.68
C SER A 193 10.31 9.83 5.61
N LEU A 194 9.09 9.40 5.25
CA LEU A 194 8.36 8.42 6.07
C LEU A 194 9.10 7.08 6.17
N SER A 195 9.86 6.68 5.14
CA SER A 195 10.66 5.45 5.20
C SER A 195 11.78 5.54 6.22
N GLN A 196 12.41 6.71 6.38
CA GLN A 196 13.43 6.92 7.41
C GLN A 196 12.80 6.95 8.82
N LEU A 197 11.65 7.62 8.99
CA LEU A 197 10.93 7.56 10.26
C LEU A 197 10.55 6.12 10.64
N VAL A 198 10.08 5.33 9.68
CA VAL A 198 9.71 3.92 9.91
C VAL A 198 10.93 3.06 10.26
N ARG A 199 12.10 3.29 9.65
CA ARG A 199 13.36 2.62 10.06
C ARG A 199 13.73 2.95 11.50
N TRP A 200 13.68 4.22 11.86
CA TRP A 200 13.95 4.67 13.23
C TRP A 200 12.95 4.07 14.24
N LEU A 201 11.65 4.06 13.92
CA LEU A 201 10.64 3.36 14.73
C LEU A 201 10.92 1.85 14.84
N GLY A 202 11.47 1.23 13.79
CA GLY A 202 11.92 -0.16 13.79
C GLY A 202 12.98 -0.39 14.85
N SER A 203 14.04 0.43 14.85
CA SER A 203 15.10 0.36 15.85
C SER A 203 14.56 0.59 17.27
N LYS A 204 13.64 1.54 17.46
CA LYS A 204 12.97 1.75 18.77
C LYS A 204 12.14 0.55 19.21
N ALA A 205 11.50 -0.17 18.29
CA ALA A 205 10.80 -1.41 18.61
C ALA A 205 11.78 -2.52 18.99
N GLU A 206 12.88 -2.68 18.27
CA GLU A 206 13.93 -3.67 18.56
C GLU A 206 14.61 -3.42 19.91
N GLU A 207 14.90 -2.16 20.26
CA GLU A 207 15.38 -1.74 21.60
C GLU A 207 14.41 -2.14 22.74
N LEU A 208 13.12 -2.29 22.41
CA LEU A 208 12.08 -2.75 23.34
C LEU A 208 11.94 -4.28 23.40
N GLY A 209 12.71 -5.02 22.59
CA GLY A 209 12.65 -6.47 22.50
C GLY A 209 11.57 -6.98 21.55
N VAL A 210 11.18 -6.20 20.54
CA VAL A 210 10.31 -6.65 19.46
C VAL A 210 11.14 -7.35 18.39
N GLU A 211 10.72 -8.53 17.96
CA GLU A 211 11.36 -9.26 16.86
C GLU A 211 10.71 -8.90 15.53
N ILE A 212 11.50 -8.46 14.55
CA ILE A 212 11.01 -8.04 13.22
C ILE A 212 11.54 -8.99 12.16
N PHE A 213 10.64 -9.58 11.37
CA PHE A 213 10.99 -10.51 10.29
C PHE A 213 10.40 -10.10 8.94
N PRO A 214 11.06 -10.45 7.82
CA PRO A 214 10.41 -10.42 6.52
C PRO A 214 9.29 -11.49 6.43
N GLY A 215 8.21 -11.20 5.69
CA GLY A 215 7.08 -12.12 5.49
C GLY A 215 5.90 -11.53 4.70
N PHE A 216 4.66 -11.89 5.07
CA PHE A 216 3.50 -11.76 4.16
C PHE A 216 2.41 -10.79 4.67
N ALA A 217 1.79 -10.06 3.75
CA ALA A 217 0.63 -9.21 4.02
C ALA A 217 -0.70 -10.01 4.00
N ALA A 218 -1.61 -9.74 4.94
CA ALA A 218 -2.86 -10.51 5.10
C ALA A 218 -4.16 -9.70 5.23
N SER A 219 -4.12 -8.37 5.21
CA SER A 219 -5.23 -7.51 5.65
C SER A 219 -6.53 -7.67 4.84
N GLU A 220 -6.46 -7.73 3.52
CA GLU A 220 -7.66 -7.80 2.67
C GLU A 220 -8.43 -9.13 2.82
N LYS A 221 -7.70 -10.25 2.94
CA LYS A 221 -8.30 -11.58 3.18
C LYS A 221 -9.07 -11.59 4.50
N ILE A 222 -8.54 -10.95 5.54
CA ILE A 222 -9.19 -10.81 6.86
C ILE A 222 -10.46 -9.96 6.75
N MET A 223 -10.38 -8.80 6.08
CA MET A 223 -11.50 -7.89 5.88
C MET A 223 -12.71 -8.61 5.26
N ARG A 224 -12.48 -9.38 4.19
CA ARG A 224 -13.53 -10.16 3.49
C ARG A 224 -14.01 -11.34 4.32
N LYS A 225 -13.11 -12.13 4.91
CA LYS A 225 -13.46 -13.34 5.68
C LYS A 225 -14.42 -13.03 6.83
N TYR A 226 -14.18 -11.92 7.54
CA TYR A 226 -14.97 -11.55 8.73
C TYR A 226 -16.05 -10.50 8.45
N LYS A 227 -16.22 -10.07 7.19
CA LYS A 227 -17.23 -9.08 6.76
C LYS A 227 -17.18 -7.80 7.62
N LEU A 228 -15.97 -7.29 7.82
CA LEU A 228 -15.70 -6.23 8.79
C LEU A 228 -16.36 -4.90 8.40
N ARG A 229 -16.48 -4.62 7.09
CA ARG A 229 -17.17 -3.42 6.61
C ARG A 229 -18.65 -3.46 6.90
N GLU A 230 -19.30 -4.58 6.59
CA GLU A 230 -20.72 -4.78 6.82
C GLU A 230 -21.05 -4.69 8.32
N LYS A 231 -20.22 -5.30 9.18
CA LYS A 231 -20.35 -5.19 10.64
C LYS A 231 -20.25 -3.76 11.15
N GLY A 232 -19.35 -2.97 10.57
CA GLY A 232 -19.19 -1.55 10.91
C GLY A 232 -20.23 -0.62 10.29
N GLN A 233 -21.13 -1.15 9.45
CA GLN A 233 -22.02 -0.37 8.59
C GLN A 233 -21.26 0.62 7.69
N GLY A 234 -20.00 0.30 7.38
CA GLY A 234 -19.14 1.09 6.52
C GLY A 234 -19.47 0.85 5.04
N GLN A 235 -19.35 1.90 4.24
CA GLN A 235 -19.43 1.82 2.79
C GLN A 235 -18.18 1.10 2.22
N HIS A 236 -18.19 0.86 0.91
CA HIS A 236 -16.97 0.44 0.21
C HIS A 236 -15.87 1.48 0.41
N GLN A 237 -14.62 1.05 0.38
CA GLN A 237 -13.51 1.99 0.37
C GLN A 237 -13.34 2.53 -1.04
N THR A 238 -13.02 3.80 -1.12
CA THR A 238 -12.52 4.44 -2.33
C THR A 238 -11.02 4.69 -2.14
N TYR A 239 -10.29 4.68 -3.23
CA TYR A 239 -8.83 4.75 -3.24
C TYR A 239 -8.35 5.71 -4.31
N ALA A 240 -7.13 6.19 -4.15
CA ALA A 240 -6.37 6.84 -5.19
C ALA A 240 -4.99 6.23 -5.35
N LEU A 241 -4.45 6.31 -6.56
CA LEU A 241 -3.06 6.03 -6.84
C LEU A 241 -2.22 7.30 -6.65
N GLY A 242 -1.28 7.25 -5.72
CA GLY A 242 -0.22 8.25 -5.59
C GLY A 242 1.03 7.79 -6.31
N ILE A 243 1.58 8.64 -7.18
CA ILE A 243 2.88 8.48 -7.83
C ILE A 243 3.80 9.57 -7.29
N LYS A 244 5.04 9.21 -6.96
CA LYS A 244 6.01 10.09 -6.33
C LYS A 244 7.38 9.95 -6.98
N GLU A 245 8.05 11.08 -7.16
CA GLU A 245 9.49 11.17 -7.39
C GLU A 245 10.15 12.00 -6.28
N VAL A 246 11.41 11.69 -5.97
CA VAL A 246 12.29 12.57 -5.20
C VAL A 246 13.34 13.13 -6.14
N TRP A 247 13.47 14.45 -6.17
CA TRP A 247 14.41 15.17 -7.03
C TRP A 247 15.44 15.88 -6.18
N GLU A 248 16.69 15.91 -6.62
CA GLU A 248 17.66 16.90 -6.20
C GLU A 248 17.56 18.11 -7.14
N ILE A 249 17.52 19.32 -6.59
CA ILE A 249 17.42 20.57 -7.34
C ILE A 249 18.56 21.53 -7.04
N ASP A 250 18.66 22.60 -7.82
CA ASP A 250 19.63 23.67 -7.59
C ASP A 250 19.39 24.34 -6.23
N ALA A 251 20.49 24.73 -5.57
CA ALA A 251 20.46 25.28 -4.21
C ALA A 251 19.68 26.59 -4.10
N ASP A 252 19.71 27.43 -5.14
CA ASP A 252 19.03 28.72 -5.22
C ASP A 252 17.49 28.58 -5.32
N LYS A 253 17.02 27.45 -5.85
CA LYS A 253 15.59 27.13 -5.97
C LYS A 253 15.03 26.44 -4.72
N HIS A 254 15.90 25.89 -3.86
CA HIS A 254 15.51 25.09 -2.70
C HIS A 254 15.06 25.94 -1.50
N LYS A 255 13.89 25.63 -0.95
CA LYS A 255 13.28 26.33 0.20
C LYS A 255 12.77 25.33 1.23
N PRO A 256 13.64 24.77 2.10
CA PRO A 256 13.27 23.74 3.07
C PRO A 256 11.97 24.06 3.82
N GLY A 257 11.09 23.07 3.93
CA GLY A 257 9.81 23.21 4.62
C GLY A 257 8.70 23.88 3.81
N SER A 258 8.98 24.36 2.60
CA SER A 258 7.94 24.88 1.71
C SER A 258 7.08 23.71 1.20
N VAL A 259 5.76 23.83 1.39
CA VAL A 259 4.74 22.87 1.00
C VAL A 259 3.84 23.48 -0.07
N LEU A 260 3.70 22.79 -1.20
CA LEU A 260 2.82 23.16 -2.29
C LEU A 260 1.85 22.02 -2.59
N HIS A 261 0.57 22.35 -2.68
CA HIS A 261 -0.47 21.47 -3.18
C HIS A 261 -1.15 22.12 -4.38
N THR A 262 -1.55 21.31 -5.37
CA THR A 262 -2.28 21.82 -6.52
C THR A 262 -3.48 20.96 -6.89
N LEU A 263 -4.51 21.60 -7.45
CA LEU A 263 -5.66 20.97 -8.10
C LEU A 263 -5.77 21.42 -9.55
N GLY A 264 -6.63 20.75 -10.32
CA GLY A 264 -6.88 21.07 -11.73
C GLY A 264 -5.87 20.39 -12.64
N TRP A 265 -5.30 21.15 -13.57
CA TRP A 265 -4.40 20.60 -14.60
C TRP A 265 -3.25 19.77 -13.98
N PRO A 266 -2.93 18.58 -14.53
CA PRO A 266 -3.33 18.07 -15.84
C PRO A 266 -4.63 17.26 -15.87
N LEU A 267 -5.28 17.08 -14.73
CA LEU A 267 -6.54 16.34 -14.63
C LEU A 267 -7.71 17.17 -15.14
N ASP A 268 -8.74 16.49 -15.65
CA ASP A 268 -10.00 17.13 -16.02
C ASP A 268 -10.85 17.46 -14.78
N HIS A 269 -11.92 18.23 -14.97
CA HIS A 269 -12.79 18.65 -13.85
C HIS A 269 -13.67 17.53 -13.28
N LYS A 270 -13.66 16.32 -13.87
CA LYS A 270 -14.46 15.18 -13.43
C LYS A 270 -13.62 14.15 -12.67
N THR A 271 -12.30 14.24 -12.79
CA THR A 271 -11.34 13.33 -12.17
C THR A 271 -10.86 13.93 -10.87
N TYR A 272 -11.14 13.27 -9.75
CA TYR A 272 -10.60 13.69 -8.46
C TYR A 272 -9.11 13.38 -8.39
N GLY A 273 -8.34 14.36 -7.93
CA GLY A 273 -6.91 14.23 -7.78
C GLY A 273 -6.23 15.58 -7.65
N GLY A 274 -4.92 15.55 -7.43
CA GLY A 274 -4.12 16.74 -7.20
C GLY A 274 -2.65 16.39 -7.07
N SER A 275 -1.81 17.41 -7.12
CA SER A 275 -0.36 17.25 -6.94
C SER A 275 0.11 17.78 -5.60
N PHE A 276 1.28 17.29 -5.20
CA PHE A 276 2.02 17.82 -4.09
C PHE A 276 3.48 18.03 -4.47
N LEU A 277 4.10 19.04 -3.86
CA LEU A 277 5.54 19.29 -3.92
C LEU A 277 6.02 19.82 -2.57
N TYR A 278 6.93 19.09 -1.93
CA TYR A 278 7.46 19.44 -0.62
C TYR A 278 8.98 19.54 -0.66
N HIS A 279 9.51 20.64 -0.15
CA HIS A 279 10.95 20.82 -0.01
C HIS A 279 11.45 20.11 1.26
N MET A 280 12.23 19.06 1.04
CA MET A 280 12.88 18.27 2.07
C MET A 280 14.24 18.89 2.43
N LYS A 281 15.08 18.19 3.18
CA LYS A 281 16.48 18.57 3.41
C LYS A 281 17.36 18.29 2.20
N ASP A 282 18.63 18.69 2.27
CA ASP A 282 19.69 18.31 1.33
C ASP A 282 19.38 18.60 -0.15
N ARG A 283 18.77 19.76 -0.42
CA ARG A 283 18.32 20.18 -1.77
C ARG A 283 17.33 19.22 -2.44
N GLN A 284 16.67 18.37 -1.66
CA GLN A 284 15.69 17.44 -2.18
C GLN A 284 14.28 18.03 -2.18
N VAL A 285 13.49 17.69 -3.19
CA VAL A 285 12.04 17.93 -3.26
C VAL A 285 11.31 16.62 -3.54
N ALA A 286 10.26 16.35 -2.77
CA ALA A 286 9.32 15.28 -3.06
C ALA A 286 8.18 15.85 -3.90
N VAL A 287 7.99 15.34 -5.12
CA VAL A 287 6.90 15.75 -6.02
C VAL A 287 6.05 14.54 -6.37
N GLY A 288 4.73 14.71 -6.46
CA GLY A 288 3.85 13.62 -6.83
C GLY A 288 2.48 14.05 -7.29
N LEU A 289 1.77 13.10 -7.90
CA LEU A 289 0.37 13.23 -8.33
C LEU A 289 -0.45 12.13 -7.69
N VAL A 290 -1.62 12.49 -7.20
CA VAL A 290 -2.65 11.58 -6.68
C VAL A 290 -3.83 11.61 -7.63
N VAL A 291 -4.28 10.43 -8.07
CA VAL A 291 -5.44 10.27 -8.96
C VAL A 291 -6.40 9.25 -8.35
N ALA A 292 -7.64 9.63 -8.13
CA ALA A 292 -8.70 8.75 -7.64
C ALA A 292 -8.96 7.62 -8.61
N LEU A 293 -9.08 6.39 -8.11
CA LEU A 293 -9.29 5.19 -8.94
C LEU A 293 -10.71 5.08 -9.49
N ASN A 294 -11.62 5.99 -9.12
CA ASN A 294 -12.94 6.12 -9.72
C ASN A 294 -12.97 7.00 -11.00
N TYR A 295 -11.82 7.24 -11.64
CA TYR A 295 -11.79 7.97 -12.91
C TYR A 295 -12.56 7.21 -14.00
N HIS A 296 -13.26 7.95 -14.86
CA HIS A 296 -14.17 7.34 -15.83
C HIS A 296 -13.51 6.92 -17.15
N ASN A 297 -12.46 7.64 -17.57
CA ASN A 297 -11.85 7.45 -18.90
C ASN A 297 -10.83 6.30 -18.88
N THR A 298 -11.13 5.20 -19.55
CA THR A 298 -10.26 4.01 -19.62
C THR A 298 -8.91 4.25 -20.32
N PHE A 299 -8.79 5.34 -21.09
CA PHE A 299 -7.54 5.74 -21.74
C PHE A 299 -6.64 6.59 -20.85
N MET A 300 -7.10 6.98 -19.65
CA MET A 300 -6.28 7.72 -18.70
C MET A 300 -5.12 6.87 -18.22
N ASN A 301 -3.94 7.48 -18.20
CA ASN A 301 -2.74 6.89 -17.63
C ASN A 301 -2.22 7.81 -16.52
N PRO A 302 -2.41 7.47 -15.24
CA PRO A 302 -1.95 8.29 -14.12
C PRO A 302 -0.43 8.57 -14.13
N TYR A 303 0.38 7.64 -14.63
CA TYR A 303 1.82 7.86 -14.79
C TYR A 303 2.10 8.96 -15.79
N GLU A 304 1.45 8.91 -16.96
CA GLU A 304 1.63 9.93 -18.00
C GLU A 304 1.05 11.29 -17.60
N GLU A 305 -0.07 11.34 -16.87
CA GLU A 305 -0.54 12.59 -16.27
C GLU A 305 0.47 13.17 -15.29
N PHE A 306 1.14 12.34 -14.49
CA PHE A 306 2.22 12.80 -13.61
C PHE A 306 3.46 13.30 -14.39
N GLN A 307 3.86 12.60 -15.46
CA GLN A 307 4.95 13.07 -16.32
C GLN A 307 4.61 14.42 -16.97
N LYS A 308 3.37 14.58 -17.46
CA LYS A 308 2.84 15.82 -18.04
C LYS A 308 2.74 16.94 -17.01
N LEU A 309 2.32 16.68 -15.77
CA LEU A 309 2.25 17.67 -14.68
C LEU A 309 3.57 18.44 -14.52
N LYS A 310 4.71 17.75 -14.58
CA LYS A 310 6.06 18.33 -14.37
C LYS A 310 6.42 19.41 -15.40
N HIS A 311 5.77 19.41 -16.57
CA HIS A 311 5.94 20.44 -17.60
C HIS A 311 5.17 21.73 -17.32
N HIS A 312 4.27 21.75 -16.33
CA HIS A 312 3.56 22.98 -15.96
C HIS A 312 4.57 24.08 -15.56
N PRO A 313 4.43 25.35 -16.01
CA PRO A 313 5.40 26.42 -15.74
C PRO A 313 5.77 26.62 -14.26
N ALA A 314 4.82 26.35 -13.34
CA ALA A 314 5.05 26.46 -11.90
C ALA A 314 5.98 25.37 -11.34
N LEU A 315 6.03 24.19 -11.95
CA LEU A 315 6.89 23.07 -11.53
C LEU A 315 8.16 23.01 -12.37
N LYS A 316 8.03 23.21 -13.69
CA LYS A 316 9.14 23.22 -14.64
C LYS A 316 10.31 24.08 -14.19
N ARG A 317 10.04 25.33 -13.78
CA ARG A 317 11.08 26.27 -13.30
C ARG A 317 11.86 25.76 -12.08
N LEU A 318 11.22 24.92 -11.27
CA LEU A 318 11.83 24.35 -10.06
C LEU A 318 12.63 23.09 -10.38
N LEU A 319 12.13 22.25 -11.28
CA LEU A 319 12.72 20.94 -11.59
C LEU A 319 13.77 20.99 -12.72
N GLU A 320 13.74 22.01 -13.59
CA GLU A 320 14.75 22.22 -14.63
C GLU A 320 16.16 22.29 -14.04
N GLY A 321 17.07 21.48 -14.58
CA GLY A 321 18.44 21.31 -14.08
C GLY A 321 18.57 20.28 -12.95
N GLY A 322 17.46 19.83 -12.37
CA GLY A 322 17.44 18.84 -11.30
C GLY A 322 17.63 17.40 -11.78
N THR A 323 17.89 16.51 -10.83
CA THR A 323 18.09 15.07 -11.06
C THR A 323 17.10 14.25 -10.23
N VAL A 324 16.46 13.26 -10.85
CA VAL A 324 15.58 12.33 -10.13
C VAL A 324 16.41 11.30 -9.37
N LEU A 325 16.22 11.25 -8.05
CA LEU A 325 16.88 10.31 -7.16
C LEU A 325 16.07 9.03 -6.97
N GLN A 326 14.74 9.15 -6.83
CA GLN A 326 13.88 8.02 -6.48
C GLN A 326 12.53 8.13 -7.17
N TYR A 327 11.91 6.98 -7.41
CA TYR A 327 10.56 6.85 -7.96
C TYR A 327 9.76 5.78 -7.18
N GLY A 328 8.46 5.97 -7.05
CA GLY A 328 7.57 4.90 -6.65
C GLY A 328 6.10 5.27 -6.73
N ALA A 329 5.24 4.29 -6.47
CA ALA A 329 3.80 4.48 -6.45
C ALA A 329 3.12 3.66 -5.35
N ARG A 330 2.03 4.19 -4.80
CA ARG A 330 1.25 3.52 -3.75
C ARG A 330 -0.20 3.98 -3.77
N THR A 331 -1.13 3.06 -3.54
CA THR A 331 -2.52 3.45 -3.31
C THR A 331 -2.73 3.93 -1.89
N LEU A 332 -3.61 4.91 -1.74
CA LEU A 332 -4.07 5.47 -0.48
C LEU A 332 -5.59 5.40 -0.40
N ASN A 333 -6.11 5.36 0.83
CA ASN A 333 -7.54 5.39 1.07
C ASN A 333 -8.10 6.79 0.91
N GLU A 334 -9.30 6.90 0.36
CA GLU A 334 -10.04 8.15 0.21
C GLU A 334 -11.48 8.06 0.75
N GLY A 335 -11.95 6.88 1.16
CA GLY A 335 -13.33 6.73 1.63
C GLY A 335 -13.58 7.36 3.01
N GLY A 336 -12.52 7.68 3.75
CA GLY A 336 -12.62 8.42 5.01
C GLY A 336 -13.58 7.79 6.01
N PHE A 337 -14.34 8.64 6.72
CA PHE A 337 -15.20 8.24 7.82
C PHE A 337 -16.28 7.22 7.43
N GLN A 338 -16.91 7.40 6.27
CA GLN A 338 -18.01 6.57 5.79
C GLN A 338 -17.57 5.13 5.49
N SER A 339 -16.28 4.91 5.27
CA SER A 339 -15.73 3.62 4.87
C SER A 339 -14.98 2.90 6.00
N ILE A 340 -15.04 3.43 7.23
CA ILE A 340 -14.46 2.79 8.42
C ILE A 340 -15.18 1.46 8.70
N PRO A 341 -14.46 0.32 8.74
CA PRO A 341 -15.04 -0.96 9.11
C PRO A 341 -15.12 -1.11 10.63
N PHE A 342 -15.85 -2.12 11.10
CA PHE A 342 -15.66 -2.64 12.46
C PHE A 342 -14.32 -3.37 12.49
N PRO A 343 -13.29 -2.88 13.21
CA PRO A 343 -11.92 -3.31 12.95
C PRO A 343 -11.54 -4.58 13.72
N VAL A 344 -12.40 -5.11 14.58
CA VAL A 344 -12.11 -6.25 15.45
C VAL A 344 -12.66 -7.55 14.86
N PHE A 345 -11.89 -8.63 15.01
CA PHE A 345 -12.28 -9.99 14.64
C PHE A 345 -11.77 -11.00 15.68
N PRO A 346 -12.30 -12.25 15.69
CA PRO A 346 -11.81 -13.27 16.61
C PRO A 346 -10.31 -13.49 16.46
N GLY A 347 -9.54 -13.11 17.50
CA GLY A 347 -8.10 -13.24 17.55
C GLY A 347 -7.29 -12.04 17.05
N GLY A 348 -7.91 -10.89 16.72
CA GLY A 348 -7.13 -9.71 16.36
C GLY A 348 -7.93 -8.48 15.93
N ALA A 349 -7.23 -7.48 15.42
CA ALA A 349 -7.83 -6.27 14.86
C ALA A 349 -7.06 -5.74 13.65
N VAL A 350 -7.72 -4.91 12.83
CA VAL A 350 -7.14 -4.19 11.71
C VAL A 350 -6.86 -2.74 12.14
N ILE A 351 -5.66 -2.24 11.84
CA ILE A 351 -5.18 -0.91 12.23
C ILE A 351 -4.69 -0.10 11.03
N GLY A 352 -4.50 1.20 11.24
CA GLY A 352 -3.95 2.14 10.28
C GLY A 352 -4.67 2.21 8.95
N CYS A 353 -3.91 2.41 7.87
CA CYS A 353 -4.47 2.51 6.53
C CYS A 353 -5.12 1.20 6.03
N SER A 354 -4.86 0.05 6.65
CA SER A 354 -5.62 -1.18 6.34
C SER A 354 -7.09 -1.07 6.79
N ALA A 355 -7.36 -0.31 7.85
CA ALA A 355 -8.71 0.01 8.31
C ALA A 355 -9.25 1.32 7.69
N GLY A 356 -8.42 2.11 7.02
CA GLY A 356 -8.85 3.29 6.26
C GLY A 356 -8.83 4.61 7.01
N PHE A 357 -8.01 4.76 8.06
CA PHE A 357 -7.99 5.98 8.90
C PHE A 357 -7.27 7.20 8.28
N LEU A 358 -7.33 7.40 6.97
CA LEU A 358 -6.69 8.53 6.31
C LEU A 358 -7.61 9.76 6.35
N ASN A 359 -7.07 10.92 6.77
CA ASN A 359 -7.72 12.20 6.62
C ASN A 359 -7.46 12.74 5.20
N VAL A 360 -8.45 12.59 4.34
CA VAL A 360 -8.36 12.86 2.89
C VAL A 360 -8.07 14.31 2.57
N PRO A 361 -8.84 15.31 3.06
CA PRO A 361 -8.57 16.71 2.73
C PRO A 361 -7.22 17.19 3.27
N LYS A 362 -6.71 16.63 4.37
CA LYS A 362 -5.35 16.94 4.84
C LYS A 362 -4.25 16.18 4.10
N ILE A 363 -4.59 15.11 3.37
CA ILE A 363 -3.64 14.15 2.77
C ILE A 363 -2.70 13.56 3.84
N LYS A 364 -3.25 13.26 5.03
CA LYS A 364 -2.49 12.75 6.18
C LYS A 364 -3.13 11.49 6.74
N GLY A 365 -2.33 10.44 6.87
CA GLY A 365 -2.75 9.19 7.53
C GLY A 365 -1.71 8.62 8.49
N SER A 366 -0.50 9.18 8.58
CA SER A 366 0.55 8.62 9.44
C SER A 366 0.20 8.74 10.91
N HIS A 367 -0.27 9.90 11.36
CA HIS A 367 -0.60 10.17 12.76
C HIS A 367 -1.79 9.34 13.24
N THR A 368 -2.87 9.30 12.47
CA THR A 368 -4.03 8.44 12.75
C THR A 368 -3.67 6.96 12.71
N ALA A 369 -2.76 6.56 11.81
CA ALA A 369 -2.26 5.19 11.76
C ALA A 369 -1.49 4.81 13.02
N MET A 370 -0.54 5.65 13.44
CA MET A 370 0.21 5.45 14.69
C MET A 370 -0.73 5.35 15.90
N LYS A 371 -1.64 6.32 16.05
CA LYS A 371 -2.58 6.31 17.18
C LYS A 371 -3.50 5.09 17.18
N SER A 372 -3.98 4.66 16.01
CA SER A 372 -4.79 3.43 15.93
C SER A 372 -4.00 2.19 16.36
N GLY A 373 -2.70 2.13 16.07
CA GLY A 373 -1.80 1.09 16.54
C GLY A 373 -1.65 1.08 18.06
N MET A 374 -1.47 2.27 18.67
CA MET A 374 -1.39 2.42 20.12
C MET A 374 -2.67 1.94 20.82
N LEU A 375 -3.83 2.37 20.33
CA LEU A 375 -5.13 1.98 20.91
C LEU A 375 -5.37 0.46 20.77
N ALA A 376 -4.99 -0.13 19.63
CA ALA A 376 -5.09 -1.57 19.45
C ALA A 376 -4.12 -2.35 20.36
N ALA A 377 -2.92 -1.83 20.59
CA ALA A 377 -1.96 -2.40 21.51
C ALA A 377 -2.46 -2.38 22.95
N GLU A 378 -3.07 -1.29 23.39
CA GLU A 378 -3.70 -1.16 24.71
C GLU A 378 -4.81 -2.21 24.90
N SER A 379 -5.68 -2.38 23.90
CA SER A 379 -6.71 -3.42 23.94
C SER A 379 -6.14 -4.84 23.90
N ALA A 380 -5.12 -5.09 23.07
CA ALA A 380 -4.47 -6.40 22.99
C ALA A 380 -3.77 -6.76 24.31
N PHE A 381 -3.13 -5.80 24.96
CA PHE A 381 -2.54 -5.97 26.28
C PHE A 381 -3.61 -6.30 27.31
N GLY A 382 -4.73 -5.56 27.32
CA GLY A 382 -5.87 -5.84 28.19
C GLY A 382 -6.45 -7.25 28.02
N VAL A 383 -6.45 -7.79 26.79
CA VAL A 383 -6.86 -9.19 26.54
C VAL A 383 -5.87 -10.19 27.16
N LEU A 384 -4.57 -9.94 27.03
CA LEU A 384 -3.52 -10.87 27.47
C LEU A 384 -3.23 -10.81 28.97
N HIS A 385 -3.44 -9.64 29.60
CA HIS A 385 -3.11 -9.39 31.00
C HIS A 385 -4.34 -9.22 31.90
N ASP A 386 -5.31 -8.40 31.46
CA ASP A 386 -6.45 -7.97 32.29
C ASP A 386 -7.74 -8.77 32.04
N ASN A 387 -7.67 -9.82 31.21
CA ASN A 387 -8.82 -10.64 30.80
C ASN A 387 -9.97 -9.82 30.17
N LEU A 388 -9.62 -8.77 29.44
CA LEU A 388 -10.56 -7.92 28.69
C LEU A 388 -10.84 -8.51 27.29
N ASN A 389 -11.66 -7.79 26.52
CA ASN A 389 -11.99 -8.13 25.13
C ASN A 389 -11.37 -7.10 24.17
N MET A 390 -10.94 -7.58 23.00
CA MET A 390 -10.48 -6.76 21.89
C MET A 390 -11.53 -5.75 21.39
N ASP A 391 -12.82 -5.99 21.65
CA ASP A 391 -13.91 -5.04 21.32
C ASP A 391 -13.72 -3.67 21.98
N THR A 392 -12.98 -3.59 23.10
CA THR A 392 -12.58 -2.31 23.72
C THR A 392 -11.85 -1.38 22.76
N TYR A 393 -11.16 -1.93 21.74
CA TYR A 393 -10.48 -1.14 20.72
C TYR A 393 -11.47 -0.28 19.92
N TRP A 394 -12.65 -0.82 19.62
CA TRP A 394 -13.69 -0.09 18.90
C TRP A 394 -14.19 1.12 19.69
N ASP A 395 -14.39 0.97 20.99
CA ASP A 395 -14.82 2.04 21.87
C ASP A 395 -13.72 3.10 22.03
N SER A 396 -12.50 2.67 22.30
CA SER A 396 -11.33 3.56 22.37
C SER A 396 -11.11 4.33 21.08
N LEU A 397 -11.28 3.69 19.92
CA LEU A 397 -11.19 4.35 18.62
C LEU A 397 -12.25 5.45 18.47
N ARG A 398 -13.52 5.16 18.78
CA ARG A 398 -14.64 6.13 18.69
C ARG A 398 -14.51 7.30 19.66
N ASN A 399 -13.90 7.07 20.82
CA ASN A 399 -13.65 8.09 21.83
C ASN A 399 -12.37 8.90 21.55
N SER A 400 -11.49 8.41 20.69
CA SER A 400 -10.23 9.06 20.35
C SER A 400 -10.42 10.31 19.46
N TRP A 401 -9.33 11.08 19.35
CA TRP A 401 -9.29 12.19 18.42
C TRP A 401 -9.32 11.76 16.94
N ILE A 402 -8.99 10.50 16.61
CA ILE A 402 -9.07 9.97 15.24
C ILE A 402 -10.52 10.10 14.76
N TRP A 403 -11.47 9.66 15.58
CA TRP A 403 -12.89 9.67 15.21
C TRP A 403 -13.40 11.09 14.96
N LYS A 404 -13.08 12.02 15.86
CA LYS A 404 -13.46 13.43 15.75
C LYS A 404 -12.89 14.08 14.49
N GLU A 405 -11.62 13.79 14.19
CA GLU A 405 -10.92 14.31 13.02
C GLU A 405 -11.47 13.77 11.70
N LEU A 406 -11.71 12.45 11.60
CA LEU A 406 -12.27 11.87 10.39
C LEU A 406 -13.73 12.29 10.19
N TYR A 407 -14.50 12.40 11.27
CA TYR A 407 -15.88 12.85 11.21
C TYR A 407 -16.00 14.31 10.73
N SER A 408 -15.12 15.21 11.19
CA SER A 408 -15.16 16.61 10.74
C SER A 408 -14.77 16.79 9.28
N ALA A 409 -14.06 15.83 8.69
CA ALA A 409 -13.60 15.83 7.30
C ALA A 409 -14.47 14.98 6.36
N ARG A 410 -15.56 14.39 6.87
CA ARG A 410 -16.27 13.28 6.20
C ARG A 410 -16.86 13.61 4.82
N ASN A 411 -17.26 14.85 4.56
CA ASN A 411 -17.96 15.16 3.29
C ASN A 411 -17.04 15.71 2.19
N TYR A 412 -15.77 15.99 2.48
CA TYR A 412 -14.86 16.56 1.48
C TYR A 412 -14.75 15.64 0.26
N ARG A 413 -14.37 14.38 0.43
CA ARG A 413 -14.20 13.46 -0.70
C ARG A 413 -15.51 13.18 -1.46
N PRO A 414 -16.66 12.88 -0.81
CA PRO A 414 -17.93 12.73 -1.52
C PRO A 414 -18.37 13.98 -2.29
N ALA A 415 -18.04 15.19 -1.82
CA ALA A 415 -18.39 16.41 -2.53
C ALA A 415 -17.75 16.50 -3.92
N PHE A 416 -16.59 15.88 -4.13
CA PHE A 416 -15.93 15.84 -5.43
C PHE A 416 -16.51 14.81 -6.41
N GLU A 417 -17.48 13.98 -6.00
CA GLU A 417 -18.28 13.16 -6.93
C GLU A 417 -19.08 14.03 -7.91
N TYR A 418 -19.37 15.28 -7.53
CA TYR A 418 -20.02 16.28 -8.38
C TYR A 418 -19.04 17.04 -9.29
N GLY A 419 -17.76 16.69 -9.26
CA GLY A 419 -16.67 17.35 -10.00
C GLY A 419 -15.92 18.42 -9.20
N LEU A 420 -14.85 18.94 -9.80
CA LEU A 420 -13.88 19.83 -9.17
C LEU A 420 -14.52 21.10 -8.57
N PHE A 421 -15.28 21.86 -9.35
CA PHE A 421 -15.81 23.15 -8.89
C PHE A 421 -16.94 23.01 -7.85
N PRO A 422 -17.96 22.14 -8.03
CA PRO A 422 -18.93 21.89 -6.98
C PRO A 422 -18.29 21.32 -5.72
N GLY A 423 -17.32 20.42 -5.86
CA GLY A 423 -16.55 19.86 -4.74
C GLY A 423 -15.79 20.93 -3.95
N LEU A 424 -15.13 21.87 -4.65
CA LEU A 424 -14.47 23.02 -4.03
C LEU A 424 -15.45 23.94 -3.29
N ALA A 425 -16.59 24.25 -3.91
CA ALA A 425 -17.60 25.11 -3.29
C ALA A 425 -18.17 24.50 -2.01
N LEU A 426 -18.52 23.21 -2.04
CA LEU A 426 -19.01 22.47 -0.88
C LEU A 426 -17.93 22.31 0.21
N SER A 427 -16.69 22.06 -0.19
CA SER A 427 -15.56 21.99 0.75
C SER A 427 -15.30 23.33 1.44
N ALA A 428 -15.39 24.45 0.70
CA ALA A 428 -15.27 25.79 1.25
C ALA A 428 -16.42 26.11 2.21
N LEU A 429 -17.66 25.78 1.85
CA LEU A 429 -18.82 25.89 2.74
C LEU A 429 -18.60 25.10 4.04
N GLU A 430 -18.12 23.86 3.93
CA GLU A 430 -17.87 23.01 5.09
C GLU A 430 -16.75 23.54 6.00
N HIS A 431 -15.67 24.05 5.40
CA HIS A 431 -14.53 24.58 6.12
C HIS A 431 -14.84 25.91 6.83
N TYR A 432 -15.30 26.91 6.06
CA TYR A 432 -15.38 28.29 6.52
C TYR A 432 -16.67 28.60 7.29
N LEU A 433 -17.80 27.98 6.92
CA LEU A 433 -19.09 28.27 7.53
C LEU A 433 -19.52 27.18 8.52
N LEU A 434 -19.50 25.91 8.11
CA LEU A 434 -20.04 24.82 8.94
C LEU A 434 -19.02 24.25 9.93
N LYS A 435 -17.73 24.57 9.77
CA LYS A 435 -16.61 24.12 10.62
C LYS A 435 -16.64 22.61 10.90
N GLY A 436 -16.90 21.80 9.86
CA GLY A 436 -16.98 20.34 9.97
C GLY A 436 -18.21 19.79 10.70
N ARG A 437 -19.23 20.62 10.95
CA ARG A 437 -20.52 20.23 11.55
C ARG A 437 -21.70 20.35 10.58
N PRO A 438 -21.62 19.80 9.35
CA PRO A 438 -22.75 19.81 8.43
C PRO A 438 -23.89 18.93 8.98
N PRO A 439 -25.15 19.27 8.67
CA PRO A 439 -26.31 18.54 9.18
C PRO A 439 -26.46 17.13 8.56
N LEU A 440 -25.81 16.88 7.43
CA LEU A 440 -25.89 15.63 6.68
C LEU A 440 -24.50 15.07 6.39
N THR A 441 -24.43 13.74 6.31
CA THR A 441 -23.24 13.01 5.84
C THR A 441 -23.49 12.54 4.42
N LEU A 442 -22.69 13.01 3.47
CA LEU A 442 -22.72 12.58 2.07
C LEU A 442 -22.26 11.13 1.94
N LYS A 443 -22.75 10.43 0.92
CA LYS A 443 -22.38 9.05 0.62
C LYS A 443 -21.43 8.99 -0.57
N HIS A 444 -20.62 7.94 -0.63
CA HIS A 444 -19.83 7.66 -1.82
C HIS A 444 -20.74 7.20 -2.96
N GLY A 445 -20.25 7.39 -4.19
CA GLY A 445 -20.91 6.92 -5.40
C GLY A 445 -20.79 5.40 -5.57
N LYS A 446 -20.38 4.98 -6.76
CA LYS A 446 -20.07 3.57 -7.03
C LYS A 446 -18.66 3.23 -6.55
N PRO A 447 -18.37 1.95 -6.25
CA PRO A 447 -17.00 1.50 -6.03
C PRO A 447 -16.08 1.85 -7.20
N ASP A 448 -14.80 2.12 -6.93
CA ASP A 448 -13.82 2.54 -7.94
C ASP A 448 -13.77 1.60 -9.16
N TYR A 449 -13.80 0.28 -8.93
CA TYR A 449 -13.74 -0.73 -9.98
C TYR A 449 -14.96 -0.74 -10.92
N GLU A 450 -16.07 -0.11 -10.54
CA GLU A 450 -17.28 0.03 -11.38
C GLU A 450 -17.35 1.38 -12.10
N ALA A 451 -16.42 2.30 -11.82
CA ALA A 451 -16.49 3.67 -12.35
C ALA A 451 -16.00 3.78 -13.80
N THR A 452 -15.05 2.94 -14.20
CA THR A 452 -14.46 3.00 -15.55
C THR A 452 -15.52 2.73 -16.62
N LYS A 453 -15.58 3.61 -17.62
CA LYS A 453 -16.49 3.48 -18.76
C LYS A 453 -15.86 2.68 -19.89
N GLU A 454 -16.70 2.04 -20.70
CA GLU A 454 -16.28 1.37 -21.92
C GLU A 454 -15.52 2.33 -22.86
N ALA A 455 -14.56 1.79 -23.61
CA ALA A 455 -13.69 2.54 -24.51
C ALA A 455 -14.48 3.36 -25.54
N ARG A 456 -15.59 2.83 -26.07
CA ARG A 456 -16.46 3.54 -27.03
C ARG A 456 -17.13 4.79 -26.48
N LEU A 457 -17.22 4.93 -25.16
CA LEU A 457 -17.80 6.10 -24.47
C LEU A 457 -16.72 7.10 -24.03
N CYS A 458 -15.45 6.80 -24.30
CA CYS A 458 -14.30 7.56 -23.88
C CYS A 458 -13.56 8.15 -25.08
N SER A 459 -12.94 9.31 -24.88
CA SER A 459 -11.99 9.86 -25.85
C SER A 459 -10.60 9.33 -25.54
N ALA A 460 -9.91 8.81 -26.55
CA ALA A 460 -8.51 8.44 -26.44
C ALA A 460 -7.67 9.66 -26.04
N ILE A 461 -6.65 9.44 -25.21
CA ILE A 461 -5.74 10.49 -24.74
C ILE A 461 -4.38 10.23 -25.37
N GLU A 462 -3.88 11.19 -26.12
CA GLU A 462 -2.51 11.17 -26.64
C GLU A 462 -1.60 11.89 -25.66
N TYR A 463 -0.65 11.14 -25.08
CA TYR A 463 0.33 11.66 -24.16
C TYR A 463 1.61 12.05 -24.90
N PRO A 464 2.23 13.20 -24.59
CA PRO A 464 3.52 13.58 -25.15
C PRO A 464 4.60 12.54 -24.83
N LYS A 465 5.53 12.32 -25.77
CA LYS A 465 6.70 11.49 -25.50
C LYS A 465 7.55 12.11 -24.38
N PRO A 466 8.19 11.29 -23.53
CA PRO A 466 9.09 11.80 -22.50
C PRO A 466 10.29 12.52 -23.12
N ASP A 467 10.74 13.62 -22.50
CA ASP A 467 11.87 14.43 -22.98
C ASP A 467 13.22 13.99 -22.41
N GLY A 468 13.22 13.06 -21.43
CA GLY A 468 14.41 12.58 -20.74
C GLY A 468 15.00 13.59 -19.75
N VAL A 469 14.34 14.73 -19.53
CA VAL A 469 14.79 15.83 -18.67
C VAL A 469 13.79 16.05 -17.54
N LEU A 470 12.54 16.39 -17.86
CA LEU A 470 11.45 16.56 -16.90
C LEU A 470 10.54 15.34 -16.86
N SER A 471 10.35 14.68 -18.01
CA SER A 471 9.54 13.47 -18.16
C SER A 471 10.37 12.28 -18.61
N PHE A 472 10.03 11.10 -18.10
CA PHE A 472 10.78 9.86 -18.34
C PHE A 472 9.84 8.75 -18.80
N ASP A 473 10.40 7.73 -19.44
CA ASP A 473 9.71 6.47 -19.71
C ASP A 473 9.63 5.59 -18.45
N VAL A 474 8.64 4.70 -18.41
CA VAL A 474 8.39 3.82 -17.26
C VAL A 474 9.62 2.97 -16.88
N PRO A 475 10.34 2.29 -17.80
CA PRO A 475 11.57 1.58 -17.47
C PRO A 475 12.62 2.44 -16.74
N THR A 476 12.87 3.66 -17.22
CA THR A 476 13.79 4.61 -16.55
C THR A 476 13.32 4.93 -15.13
N SER A 477 12.02 5.16 -14.92
CA SER A 477 11.45 5.36 -13.57
C SER A 477 11.57 4.11 -12.69
N LEU A 478 11.30 2.92 -13.24
CA LEU A 478 11.38 1.66 -12.49
C LEU A 478 12.78 1.38 -11.97
N TYR A 479 13.82 1.66 -12.76
CA TYR A 479 15.20 1.56 -12.31
C TYR A 479 15.44 2.38 -11.03
N ARG A 480 14.87 3.59 -10.95
CA ARG A 480 14.96 4.50 -9.78
C ARG A 480 14.09 4.08 -8.59
N SER A 481 13.21 3.08 -8.74
CA SER A 481 12.46 2.51 -7.61
C SER A 481 13.25 1.47 -6.82
N ASN A 482 14.33 0.94 -7.42
CA ASN A 482 15.08 -0.19 -6.90
C ASN A 482 14.19 -1.42 -6.61
N THR A 483 13.04 -1.55 -7.29
CA THR A 483 12.19 -2.73 -7.18
C THR A 483 12.87 -3.89 -7.90
N ASN A 484 12.96 -5.03 -7.21
CA ASN A 484 13.50 -6.26 -7.79
C ASN A 484 12.79 -7.47 -7.18
N HIS A 485 12.62 -8.50 -7.99
CA HIS A 485 11.95 -9.74 -7.66
C HIS A 485 12.75 -10.88 -8.29
N ASP A 486 12.86 -12.00 -7.59
CA ASP A 486 13.35 -13.23 -8.21
C ASP A 486 12.49 -13.57 -9.45
N HIS A 487 13.15 -13.79 -10.58
CA HIS A 487 12.51 -14.09 -11.86
C HIS A 487 11.94 -15.51 -11.92
N GLU A 488 12.43 -16.41 -11.08
CA GLU A 488 11.96 -17.81 -11.03
C GLU A 488 10.76 -18.00 -10.09
N GLN A 489 10.38 -16.97 -9.33
CA GLN A 489 9.22 -17.04 -8.45
C GLN A 489 7.90 -16.95 -9.25
N PRO A 490 6.84 -17.66 -8.83
CA PRO A 490 5.54 -17.53 -9.48
C PRO A 490 5.00 -16.11 -9.35
N ALA A 491 4.31 -15.63 -10.39
CA ALA A 491 3.69 -14.31 -10.38
C ALA A 491 2.75 -14.17 -9.18
N HIS A 492 3.05 -13.21 -8.30
CA HIS A 492 2.21 -12.92 -7.12
C HIS A 492 0.92 -12.15 -7.46
N LEU A 493 0.72 -11.84 -8.74
CA LEU A 493 -0.47 -11.20 -9.31
C LEU A 493 -1.31 -12.28 -9.97
N CYS A 494 -2.17 -12.91 -9.17
CA CYS A 494 -3.01 -14.01 -9.62
C CYS A 494 -4.30 -13.47 -10.24
N LEU A 495 -4.57 -13.83 -11.50
CA LEU A 495 -5.89 -13.65 -12.10
C LEU A 495 -6.85 -14.71 -11.52
N ARG A 496 -8.06 -14.29 -11.12
CA ARG A 496 -9.11 -15.25 -10.73
C ARG A 496 -9.57 -16.07 -11.92
N ASP A 497 -9.70 -15.41 -13.06
CA ASP A 497 -10.03 -16.00 -14.34
C ASP A 497 -9.05 -15.43 -15.39
N PRO A 498 -8.18 -16.27 -15.98
CA PRO A 498 -7.16 -15.81 -16.92
C PRO A 498 -7.73 -15.41 -18.28
N THR A 499 -9.02 -15.61 -18.55
CA THR A 499 -9.64 -15.29 -19.85
C THR A 499 -10.26 -13.88 -19.91
N ILE A 500 -10.53 -13.27 -18.75
CA ILE A 500 -11.15 -11.94 -18.65
C ILE A 500 -10.33 -10.83 -19.34
N PRO A 501 -8.99 -10.80 -19.25
CA PRO A 501 -8.20 -9.77 -19.93
C PRO A 501 -8.45 -9.72 -21.44
N GLU A 502 -8.55 -10.87 -22.12
CA GLU A 502 -8.77 -10.94 -23.57
C GLU A 502 -10.26 -10.90 -23.96
N LEU A 503 -11.17 -11.42 -23.13
CA LEU A 503 -12.60 -11.49 -23.46
C LEU A 503 -13.38 -10.22 -23.07
N GLU A 504 -12.90 -9.46 -22.09
CA GLU A 504 -13.63 -8.32 -21.53
C GLU A 504 -12.77 -7.06 -21.45
N ASN A 505 -11.63 -7.09 -20.76
CA ASN A 505 -10.87 -5.87 -20.49
C ASN A 505 -10.34 -5.23 -21.78
N LEU A 506 -9.69 -6.02 -22.64
CA LEU A 506 -9.16 -5.52 -23.90
C LEU A 506 -10.27 -5.08 -24.87
N PRO A 507 -11.31 -5.89 -25.18
CA PRO A 507 -12.30 -5.50 -26.18
C PRO A 507 -13.24 -4.38 -25.73
N LYS A 508 -13.69 -4.38 -24.47
CA LYS A 508 -14.69 -3.41 -23.98
C LYS A 508 -14.05 -2.15 -23.41
N TYR A 509 -12.91 -2.28 -22.73
CA TYR A 509 -12.25 -1.20 -21.99
C TYR A 509 -10.89 -0.82 -22.58
N ALA A 510 -10.47 -1.42 -23.69
CA ALA A 510 -9.15 -1.18 -24.29
C ALA A 510 -7.97 -1.47 -23.32
N GLY A 511 -8.12 -2.46 -22.43
CA GLY A 511 -7.05 -2.98 -21.57
C GLY A 511 -6.52 -1.96 -20.55
N PRO A 512 -7.36 -1.42 -19.64
CA PRO A 512 -6.97 -0.38 -18.69
C PRO A 512 -5.78 -0.77 -17.79
N GLU A 513 -5.56 -2.07 -17.54
CA GLU A 513 -4.42 -2.60 -16.78
C GLU A 513 -3.06 -2.20 -17.32
N SER A 514 -2.96 -2.00 -18.64
CA SER A 514 -1.75 -1.51 -19.29
C SER A 514 -1.47 -0.02 -19.04
N ARG A 515 -2.44 0.73 -18.48
CA ARG A 515 -2.35 2.19 -18.26
C ARG A 515 -2.38 2.59 -16.80
N TYR A 516 -3.25 1.99 -15.99
CA TYR A 516 -3.33 2.34 -14.57
C TYR A 516 -2.11 1.84 -13.79
N CYS A 517 -1.40 0.82 -14.32
CA CYS A 517 -0.25 0.25 -13.68
C CYS A 517 0.95 1.21 -13.82
N PRO A 518 1.45 1.80 -12.71
CA PRO A 518 2.58 2.75 -12.75
C PRO A 518 3.93 2.06 -13.01
N ALA A 519 3.91 0.76 -13.32
CA ALA A 519 5.07 -0.10 -13.39
C ALA A 519 5.06 -0.99 -14.65
N ARG A 520 4.10 -0.78 -15.56
CA ARG A 520 3.99 -1.56 -16.80
C ARG A 520 4.11 -3.08 -16.56
N VAL A 521 3.42 -3.55 -15.52
CA VAL A 521 3.36 -4.98 -15.18
C VAL A 521 2.47 -5.73 -16.16
N TYR A 522 1.45 -5.07 -16.69
CA TYR A 522 0.46 -5.65 -17.59
C TYR A 522 0.69 -5.12 -18.99
N GLU A 523 1.00 -6.01 -19.93
CA GLU A 523 1.23 -5.64 -21.33
C GLU A 523 0.49 -6.58 -22.26
N TYR A 524 -0.12 -6.03 -23.30
CA TYR A 524 -0.75 -6.85 -24.33
C TYR A 524 0.24 -7.05 -25.48
N VAL A 525 0.71 -8.28 -25.66
CA VAL A 525 1.69 -8.65 -26.68
C VAL A 525 1.04 -9.57 -27.72
N PRO A 526 1.37 -9.44 -29.01
CA PRO A 526 0.84 -10.34 -30.03
C PRO A 526 1.40 -11.76 -29.84
N ASP A 527 0.53 -12.76 -29.89
CA ASP A 527 0.92 -14.17 -29.96
C ASP A 527 1.37 -14.57 -31.37
N GLU A 528 1.71 -15.84 -31.57
CA GLU A 528 2.14 -16.39 -32.87
C GLU A 528 1.11 -16.18 -34.00
N LYS A 529 -0.16 -15.94 -33.66
CA LYS A 529 -1.26 -15.68 -34.60
C LYS A 529 -1.59 -14.18 -34.72
N GLY A 530 -0.80 -13.31 -34.09
CA GLY A 530 -1.02 -11.86 -34.06
C GLY A 530 -2.13 -11.41 -33.10
N GLN A 531 -2.68 -12.31 -32.27
CA GLN A 531 -3.71 -11.97 -31.30
C GLN A 531 -3.06 -11.42 -30.04
N LEU A 532 -3.53 -10.27 -29.56
CA LEU A 532 -3.02 -9.65 -28.34
C LEU A 532 -3.41 -10.48 -27.11
N LYS A 533 -2.40 -10.90 -26.33
CA LYS A 533 -2.55 -11.62 -25.05
C LYS A 533 -1.92 -10.85 -23.92
N LEU A 534 -2.49 -10.96 -22.73
CA LEU A 534 -1.92 -10.33 -21.55
C LEU A 534 -0.65 -11.06 -21.10
N GLN A 535 0.46 -10.34 -21.06
CA GLN A 535 1.71 -10.71 -20.41
C GLN A 535 1.81 -10.00 -19.06
N ILE A 536 2.11 -10.76 -18.00
CA ILE A 536 2.29 -10.24 -16.63
C ILE A 536 3.78 -10.25 -16.29
N ASN A 537 4.39 -9.07 -16.31
CA ASN A 537 5.77 -8.80 -15.90
C ASN A 537 5.84 -8.56 -14.39
N ALA A 538 5.55 -9.60 -13.60
CA ALA A 538 5.41 -9.52 -12.15
C ALA A 538 6.67 -8.96 -11.44
N GLN A 539 7.84 -9.08 -12.05
CA GLN A 539 9.10 -8.58 -11.55
C GLN A 539 9.15 -7.05 -11.42
N ASN A 540 8.36 -6.33 -12.22
CA ASN A 540 8.30 -4.87 -12.20
C ASN A 540 7.41 -4.33 -11.06
N CYS A 541 6.68 -5.19 -10.35
CA CYS A 541 5.62 -4.76 -9.44
C CYS A 541 6.14 -3.84 -8.32
N LEU A 542 5.52 -2.68 -8.13
CA LEU A 542 5.84 -1.75 -7.04
C LEU A 542 5.06 -2.04 -5.74
N HIS A 543 4.26 -3.11 -5.74
CA HIS A 543 3.30 -3.39 -4.67
C HIS A 543 2.36 -2.21 -4.36
N CYS A 544 2.00 -1.43 -5.39
CA CYS A 544 1.19 -0.23 -5.20
C CYS A 544 -0.25 -0.55 -4.78
N LYS A 545 -0.78 -1.74 -5.12
CA LYS A 545 -2.15 -2.21 -4.83
C LYS A 545 -3.26 -1.44 -5.57
N VAL A 546 -2.98 -1.04 -6.81
CA VAL A 546 -4.02 -0.51 -7.73
C VAL A 546 -5.00 -1.59 -8.21
N VAL A 547 -4.56 -2.86 -8.13
CA VAL A 547 -5.25 -4.10 -8.54
C VAL A 547 -5.66 -4.94 -7.36
#